data_AF-A0AAU7DKN7-F1
#
_entry.id   AF-A0AAU7DKN7-F1
#
_cell.length_a   1.000
_cell.length_b   1.000
_cell.length_c   1.000
_cell.angle_alpha   90.00
_cell.angle_beta   90.00
_cell.angle_gamma   90.00
#
_symmetry.space_group_name_H-M   'P 1'
#
loop_
_entity.id
_entity.type
_entity.pdbx_description
1 polymer ?
#
loop_
_entity_poly.entity_id
_entity_poly.type
_entity_poly.pdbx_seq_one_letter_code
_entity_poly.pdbx_strand_id
1 'polypeptide(L)' 'MPHNRDDMYYHPPGTTRYDMQFKSGALENGATETEISGRQPADIRWLWVVEQNRYAMPEEIRNLCKQVYQVF' A
#
# COMPACT_ATOMS: atom_id res chain seq x y z
N MET A 1 0.83 -20.27 -22.66
CA MET A 1 1.57 -19.16 -22.03
C MET A 1 0.60 -18.46 -21.09
N PRO A 2 0.83 -18.45 -19.76
CA PRO A 2 -0.09 -17.85 -18.81
C PRO A 2 -0.09 -16.32 -18.99
N HIS A 3 -1.29 -15.73 -18.90
CA HIS A 3 -1.51 -14.29 -18.89
C HIS A 3 -0.98 -13.70 -17.58
N ASN A 4 0.28 -13.23 -17.59
CA ASN A 4 0.76 -12.32 -16.54
C ASN A 4 0.12 -10.95 -16.79
N ARG A 5 -0.97 -10.66 -16.08
CA ARG A 5 -1.64 -9.35 -16.05
C ARG A 5 -0.94 -8.35 -15.11
N ASP A 6 0.37 -8.48 -14.94
CA ASP A 6 1.15 -7.63 -14.02
C ASP A 6 1.84 -6.45 -14.74
N ASP A 7 1.88 -6.46 -16.07
CA ASP A 7 2.60 -5.48 -16.90
C ASP A 7 1.84 -4.17 -17.19
N MET A 8 0.90 -3.74 -16.33
CA MET A 8 0.05 -2.57 -16.64
C MET A 8 0.16 -1.36 -15.70
N TYR A 9 0.94 -1.42 -14.62
CA TYR A 9 1.22 -0.24 -13.80
C TYR A 9 2.73 -0.01 -13.76
N TYR A 10 3.21 0.84 -14.66
CA TYR A 10 4.60 1.31 -14.67
C TYR A 10 4.81 2.21 -13.45
N HIS A 11 5.13 1.62 -12.30
CA HIS A 11 5.56 2.38 -11.13
C HIS A 11 7.02 2.80 -11.34
N PRO A 12 7.36 4.09 -11.14
CA PRO A 12 8.74 4.53 -11.29
C PRO A 12 9.65 3.74 -10.34
N PRO A 13 10.86 3.33 -10.79
CA PRO A 13 11.79 2.59 -9.96
C PRO A 13 12.11 3.40 -8.70
N GLY A 14 11.84 2.82 -7.53
CA GLY A 14 11.99 3.47 -6.23
C GLY A 14 10.69 3.76 -5.48
N THR A 15 9.51 3.51 -6.06
CA THR A 15 8.23 3.60 -5.32
C THR A 15 7.95 2.32 -4.53
N THR A 16 7.79 2.46 -3.21
CA THR A 16 7.40 1.33 -2.35
C THR A 16 5.96 0.93 -2.64
N ARG A 17 5.76 -0.35 -2.94
CA ARG A 17 4.45 -0.95 -3.18
C ARG A 17 3.93 -1.66 -1.94
N TYR A 18 2.62 -1.58 -1.75
CA TYR A 18 1.94 -2.15 -0.63
C TYR A 18 0.70 -2.91 -1.08
N ASP A 19 0.53 -4.12 -0.55
CA ASP A 19 -0.75 -4.81 -0.63
C ASP A 19 -1.47 -4.61 0.70
N MET A 20 -2.74 -4.25 0.67
CA MET A 20 -3.51 -4.05 1.89
C MET A 20 -4.84 -4.78 1.83
N GLN A 21 -5.24 -5.30 2.98
CA GLN A 21 -6.58 -5.82 3.18
C GLN A 21 -7.31 -4.94 4.18
N PHE A 22 -8.51 -4.54 3.81
CA PHE A 22 -9.42 -3.84 4.69
C PHE A 22 -10.21 -4.83 5.56
N LYS A 23 -10.66 -4.37 6.71
CA LYS A 23 -11.57 -5.13 7.57
C LYS A 23 -12.92 -5.41 6.91
N SER A 24 -13.30 -4.61 5.91
CA SER A 24 -14.45 -4.86 5.04
C SER A 24 -14.30 -6.09 4.13
N GLY A 25 -13.09 -6.64 4.02
CA GLY A 25 -12.75 -7.74 3.10
C GLY A 25 -12.26 -7.28 1.72
N ALA A 26 -12.27 -5.97 1.45
CA ALA A 26 -11.64 -5.43 0.24
C ALA A 26 -10.11 -5.65 0.29
N LEU A 27 -9.52 -5.89 -0.87
CA LEU A 27 -8.09 -6.14 -1.04
C LEU A 27 -7.58 -5.26 -2.18
N GLU A 28 -6.54 -4.49 -1.90
CA GLU A 28 -5.92 -3.54 -2.83
C GLU A 28 -4.45 -3.93 -2.95
N ASN A 29 -4.01 -4.32 -4.16
CA ASN A 29 -2.64 -4.73 -4.42
C ASN A 29 -1.88 -3.62 -5.13
N GLY A 30 -0.60 -3.48 -4.83
CA GLY A 30 0.28 -2.51 -5.48
C GLY A 30 -0.06 -1.05 -5.16
N ALA A 31 -0.74 -0.78 -4.05
CA ALA A 31 -1.00 0.57 -3.59
C ALA A 31 0.31 1.29 -3.27
N THR A 32 0.34 2.59 -3.53
CA THR A 32 1.45 3.49 -3.18
C THR A 32 1.18 4.23 -1.88
N GLU A 33 2.20 4.85 -1.27
CA GLU A 33 2.05 5.67 -0.05
C GLU A 33 0.98 6.75 -0.21
N THR A 34 0.89 7.35 -1.40
CA THR A 34 -0.10 8.38 -1.74
C THR A 34 -1.54 7.85 -1.73
N GLU A 35 -1.76 6.60 -2.12
CA GLU A 35 -3.09 5.96 -2.15
C GLU A 35 -3.53 5.46 -0.77
N ILE A 36 -2.55 5.14 0.09
CA ILE A 36 -2.77 4.82 1.50
C ILE A 36 -2.99 6.09 2.32
N SER A 37 -2.40 7.21 1.90
CA SER A 37 -2.60 8.50 2.55
C SER A 37 -4.07 8.90 2.55
N GLY A 38 -4.56 9.36 3.71
CA GLY A 38 -5.97 9.73 3.90
C GLY A 38 -6.90 8.55 4.18
N ARG A 39 -6.42 7.30 4.11
CA ARG A 39 -7.16 6.13 4.63
C ARG A 39 -7.19 6.15 6.15
N GLN A 40 -8.21 5.54 6.75
CA GLN A 40 -8.24 5.36 8.20
C GLN A 40 -7.46 4.09 8.56
N PRO A 41 -6.45 4.16 9.45
CA PRO A 41 -5.71 2.97 9.86
C PRO A 41 -6.59 1.97 10.61
N ALA A 42 -7.73 2.41 11.16
CA ALA A 42 -8.71 1.54 11.82
C ALA A 42 -9.42 0.60 10.84
N ASP A 43 -9.52 0.96 9.56
CA ASP A 43 -10.18 0.16 8.52
C ASP A 43 -9.24 -0.86 7.87
N ILE A 44 -7.92 -0.69 8.06
CA ILE A 44 -6.90 -1.58 7.54
C ILE A 44 -6.74 -2.76 8.50
N ARG A 45 -6.81 -3.98 7.97
CA ARG A 45 -6.59 -5.21 8.72
C ARG A 45 -5.11 -5.57 8.76
N TRP A 46 -4.47 -5.52 7.60
CA TRP A 46 -3.03 -5.71 7.45
C TRP A 46 -2.56 -5.00 6.19
N LEU A 47 -1.27 -4.68 6.17
CA LEU A 47 -0.58 -4.03 5.07
C LEU A 47 0.75 -4.76 4.87
N TRP A 48 1.04 -5.14 3.63
CA TRP A 48 2.18 -5.95 3.22
C TRP A 48 3.09 -5.10 2.36
N VAL A 49 4.34 -4.94 2.78
CA VAL A 49 5.35 -4.16 2.07
C VAL A 49 6.02 -5.09 1.06
N VAL A 50 5.66 -4.95 -0.21
CA VAL A 50 6.09 -5.88 -1.29
C VAL A 50 7.61 -5.94 -1.39
N GLU A 51 8.26 -4.77 -1.38
CA GLU A 51 9.72 -4.65 -1.53
C GLU A 51 10.50 -5.21 -0.34
N GLN A 52 9.89 -5.27 0.85
CA GLN A 52 10.53 -5.78 2.07
C GLN A 52 10.02 -7.19 2.46
N ASN A 53 9.09 -7.75 1.69
CA ASN A 53 8.48 -9.07 1.90
C ASN A 53 8.00 -9.29 3.35
N ARG A 54 7.37 -8.27 3.96
CA ARG A 54 6.92 -8.28 5.36
C ARG A 54 5.62 -7.52 5.56
N TYR A 55 4.92 -7.81 6.66
CA TYR A 55 3.84 -6.97 7.14
C TYR A 55 4.38 -5.66 7.72
N ALA A 56 3.69 -4.55 7.43
CA ALA A 56 3.93 -3.27 8.07
C ALA A 56 3.45 -3.31 9.52
N MET A 57 4.19 -2.65 10.39
CA MET A 57 3.82 -2.51 11.78
C MET A 57 2.65 -1.52 11.93
N PRO A 58 1.82 -1.63 12.99
CA PRO A 58 0.71 -0.71 13.22
C PRO A 58 1.12 0.77 13.24
N GLU A 59 2.34 1.06 13.70
CA GLU A 59 2.90 2.43 13.71
C GLU A 59 3.23 2.92 12.30
N GLU A 60 3.80 2.06 11.45
CA GLU A 60 4.06 2.37 10.04
C GLU A 60 2.76 2.63 9.29
N ILE A 61 1.74 1.79 9.49
CA ILE A 61 0.40 1.97 8.88
C ILE A 61 -0.18 3.33 9.28
N ARG A 62 -0.05 3.72 10.56
CA ARG A 62 -0.51 5.03 11.04
C ARG A 62 0.25 6.18 10.39
N ASN A 63 1.55 6.05 10.17
CA ASN A 63 2.35 7.07 9.52
C ASN A 63 1.98 7.22 8.04
N LEU A 64 1.81 6.10 7.33
CA LEU A 64 1.37 6.07 5.93
C LEU A 64 -0.02 6.71 5.77
N CYS A 65 -0.97 6.36 6.65
CA CYS A 65 -2.30 6.95 6.63
C CYS A 65 -2.32 8.47 6.92
N LYS A 66 -1.38 8.95 7.75
CA LYS A 66 -1.30 10.36 8.17
C LYS A 66 -0.60 11.27 7.16
N GLN A 67 0.04 10.73 6.12
CA GLN A 67 0.90 11.47 5.21
C GLN A 67 0.13 12.38 4.25
N VAL A 68 -0.62 13.32 4.81
CA VAL A 68 -1.31 14.41 4.10
C VAL A 68 -0.32 15.58 4.09
N TYR A 69 0.35 15.76 2.94
CA TYR A 69 1.29 16.85 2.60
C TYR A 69 2.67 16.86 3.30
N GLN A 70 3.70 16.42 2.56
CA GLN A 70 4.89 17.26 2.38
C GLN A 70 5.07 17.50 0.87
N VAL A 71 4.38 18.52 0.38
CA VAL A 71 4.74 19.21 -0.86
C VAL A 71 6.02 19.98 -0.53
N PHE A 72 7.13 19.58 -1.13
CA PHE A 72 8.32 20.43 -1.29
C PHE A 72 8.22 21.19 -2.62
#